data_AF-A0A1E4NK02-F1
#
_entry.id   AF-A0A1E4NK02-F1
#
_cell.length_a   1.000
_cell.length_b   1.000
_cell.length_c   1.000
_cell.angle_alpha   90.00
_cell.angle_beta   90.00
_cell.angle_gamma   90.00
#
_symmetry.space_group_name_H-M   'P 1'
#
loop_
_entity.id
_entity.type
_entity.pdbx_description
1 polymer ?
#
loop_
_entity_poly.entity_id
_entity_poly.type
_entity_poly.pdbx_seq_one_letter_code
_entity_poly.pdbx_strand_id
1 'polypeptide(L)' 'MTGIVGFVVSTGPVNFPTFARLFRDKLGCRDALYLDGTLSQVYVDGNYYGAPAFMVKPYARMFVVFEPASK' A
#
# COMPACT_ATOMS: atom_id res chain seq x y z
N MET A 1 -15.63 0.27 5.81
CA MET A 1 -15.57 0.69 4.39
C MET A 1 -15.88 -0.52 3.53
N THR A 2 -17.09 -0.65 2.99
CA THR A 2 -17.37 -1.67 1.97
C THR A 2 -17.27 -1.03 0.60
N GLY A 3 -16.37 -1.51 -0.25
CA GLY A 3 -16.20 -1.04 -1.64
C GLY A 3 -15.07 -0.02 -1.90
N ILE A 4 -14.29 0.38 -0.88
CA ILE A 4 -13.14 1.29 -1.07
C ILE A 4 -11.85 0.47 -1.06
N VAL A 5 -11.02 0.68 -2.08
CA VAL A 5 -9.67 0.13 -2.18
C VAL A 5 -8.68 1.23 -1.84
N GLY A 6 -7.77 0.95 -0.91
CA GLY A 6 -6.73 1.90 -0.51
C GLY A 6 -5.34 1.29 -0.66
N PHE A 7 -4.41 2.10 -1.14
CA PHE A 7 -2.97 1.83 -1.01
C PHE A 7 -2.44 2.57 0.22
N VAL A 8 -1.70 1.86 1.07
CA VAL A 8 -1.13 2.42 2.30
C VAL A 8 0.37 2.12 2.32
N VAL A 9 1.17 3.16 2.56
CA VAL A 9 2.63 3.09 2.66
C VAL A 9 3.08 3.78 3.94
N SER A 10 4.01 3.18 4.68
CA SER A 10 4.60 3.82 5.86
C SER A 10 5.73 4.76 5.42
N THR A 11 5.83 5.92 6.07
CA THR A 11 6.95 6.87 5.87
C THR A 11 8.15 6.57 6.75
N GLY A 12 8.03 5.57 7.64
CA GLY A 12 9.12 5.08 8.48
C GLY A 12 8.99 3.58 8.77
N PRO A 13 9.95 3.00 9.51
CA PRO A 13 9.94 1.58 9.84
C PRO A 13 8.73 1.20 10.71
N VAL A 14 8.03 0.14 10.33
CA VAL A 14 6.95 -0.46 11.12
C VAL A 14 7.05 -1.98 11.06
N ASN A 15 6.58 -2.66 12.11
CA ASN A 15 6.43 -4.12 12.09
C ASN A 15 5.00 -4.52 11.69
N PHE A 16 4.81 -5.79 11.32
CA PHE A 16 3.51 -6.31 10.88
C PHE A 16 2.37 -6.09 11.88
N PRO A 17 2.51 -6.39 13.19
CA PRO A 17 1.42 -6.18 14.14
C PRO A 17 1.00 -4.71 14.28
N THR A 18 1.96 -3.80 14.27
CA THR A 18 1.67 -2.35 14.35
C THR A 18 0.91 -1.90 13.12
N PHE A 19 1.36 -2.33 11.94
CA PHE A 19 0.70 -1.94 10.69
C PHE A 19 -0.68 -2.58 10.56
N ALA A 20 -0.85 -3.85 10.95
CA ALA A 20 -2.14 -4.53 10.99
C ALA A 20 -3.19 -3.82 11.88
N ARG A 21 -2.76 -3.27 13.04
CA ARG A 21 -3.65 -2.50 13.92
C ARG A 21 -4.14 -1.20 13.27
N LEU A 22 -3.35 -0.55 12.41
CA LEU A 22 -3.82 0.60 11.63
C LEU A 22 -5.01 0.21 10.76
N PHE A 23 -4.90 -0.89 10.00
CA PHE A 23 -5.97 -1.36 9.12
C PHE A 23 -7.24 -1.69 9.91
N ARG A 24 -7.11 -2.46 11.01
CA ARG A 24 -8.25 -2.87 11.84
C ARG A 24 -8.89 -1.71 12.60
N ASP A 25 -8.08 -0.94 13.35
CA ASP A 25 -8.58 -0.03 14.39
C ASP A 25 -8.84 1.39 13.86
N LYS A 26 -8.19 1.80 12.77
CA LYS A 26 -8.29 3.17 12.23
C LYS A 26 -8.95 3.22 10.87
N LEU A 27 -8.59 2.30 9.98
CA LEU A 27 -9.15 2.26 8.62
C LEU A 27 -10.39 1.35 8.51
N GLY A 28 -10.73 0.56 9.54
CA GLY A 28 -11.83 -0.39 9.47
C GLY A 28 -11.72 -1.33 8.26
N CYS A 29 -10.49 -1.65 7.85
CA CYS A 29 -10.14 -2.53 6.74
C CYS A 29 -9.85 -3.91 7.31
N ARG A 30 -10.72 -4.87 7.02
CA ARG A 30 -10.63 -6.24 7.52
C ARG A 30 -9.60 -7.08 6.74
N ASP A 31 -9.55 -6.87 5.43
CA ASP A 31 -8.78 -7.68 4.49
C ASP A 31 -7.69 -6.79 3.85
N ALA A 32 -6.41 -7.09 4.11
CA ALA A 32 -5.28 -6.33 3.63
C ALA A 32 -4.18 -7.25 3.06
N LEU A 33 -3.58 -6.86 1.93
CA LEU A 33 -2.48 -7.58 1.29
C LEU A 33 -1.17 -6.83 1.53
N TYR A 34 -0.16 -7.53 2.06
CA TYR A 34 1.20 -6.98 2.16
C TYR A 34 1.94 -7.11 0.83
N LEU A 35 2.65 -6.05 0.43
CA LEU A 35 3.49 -6.00 -0.76
C LEU A 35 4.98 -5.97 -0.37
N ASP A 36 5.88 -5.80 -1.32
CA ASP A 36 7.32 -6.00 -1.18
C ASP A 36 8.08 -5.00 -0.27
N GLY A 37 7.38 -4.29 0.61
CA GLY A 37 7.92 -3.49 1.70
C GLY A 37 9.09 -2.58 1.31
N THR A 38 10.29 -2.92 1.79
CA THR A 38 11.53 -2.15 1.61
C THR A 38 12.03 -2.07 0.17
N LEU A 39 11.38 -2.74 -0.78
CA LEU A 39 11.74 -2.70 -2.20
C LEU A 39 10.82 -1.81 -3.04
N SER A 40 9.65 -1.43 -2.51
CA SER A 40 8.61 -0.75 -3.28
C SER A 40 8.41 0.71 -2.84
N GLN A 41 8.04 1.56 -3.79
CA GLN A 41 7.63 2.94 -3.58
C GLN A 41 6.23 3.18 -4.15
N VAL A 42 5.51 4.13 -3.57
CA VAL A 42 4.27 4.69 -4.12
C VAL A 42 4.57 6.08 -4.65
N TYR A 43 4.19 6.35 -5.90
CA TYR A 43 4.28 7.66 -6.52
C TYR A 43 2.91 8.34 -6.50
N VAL A 44 2.82 9.50 -5.85
CA VAL A 44 1.59 10.31 -5.76
C VAL A 44 1.98 11.77 -5.94
N ASP A 45 1.34 12.48 -6.87
CA ASP A 45 1.48 13.92 -7.07
C ASP A 45 2.94 14.41 -7.12
N GLY A 46 3.80 13.74 -7.89
CA GLY A 46 5.20 14.13 -8.02
C GLY A 46 6.14 13.61 -6.93
N ASN A 47 5.61 12.96 -5.89
CA ASN A 47 6.37 12.53 -4.71
C ASN A 47 6.44 11.01 -4.60
N TYR A 48 7.57 10.51 -4.10
CA TYR A 48 7.77 9.09 -3.80
C TYR A 48 7.72 8.84 -2.28
N TYR A 49 6.98 7.81 -1.89
CA TYR A 49 6.86 7.36 -0.50
C TYR A 49 7.23 5.88 -0.39
N GLY A 50 7.82 5.47 0.73
CA GLY A 50 8.18 4.08 1.00
C GLY A 50 9.69 3.85 1.02
N ALA A 51 10.17 2.85 0.28
CA ALA A 51 11.57 2.46 0.28
C ALA A 51 12.52 3.64 -0.06
N PRO A 52 13.74 3.68 0.50
CA PRO A 52 14.73 4.68 0.12
C PRO A 52 15.09 4.60 -1.37
N ALA A 53 15.30 5.76 -2.01
CA ALA A 53 15.53 5.85 -3.46
C ALA A 53 16.76 5.05 -3.95
N PHE A 54 17.76 4.82 -3.10
CA PHE A 54 18.94 4.03 -3.45
C PHE A 54 18.69 2.50 -3.43
N MET A 55 17.56 2.04 -2.89
CA MET A 55 17.22 0.62 -2.72
C MET A 55 16.21 0.14 -3.77
N VAL A 56 15.47 1.06 -4.40
CA VAL A 56 14.51 0.72 -5.45
C VAL A 56 15.21 0.43 -6.77
N LYS A 57 14.80 -0.65 -7.43
CA LYS A 57 15.14 -0.95 -8.82
C LYS A 57 13.99 -0.47 -9.72
N PRO A 58 14.21 -0.12 -11.00
CA PRO A 58 13.19 0.41 -11.90
C PRO A 58 12.17 -0.65 -12.36
N TYR A 59 11.58 -1.39 -11.43
CA TYR A 59 10.50 -2.33 -11.68
C TYR A 59 9.18 -1.69 -11.30
N ALA A 60 8.36 -1.33 -12.30
CA ALA A 60 6.98 -0.98 -12.06
C ALA A 60 6.15 -2.26 -11.87
N ARG A 61 5.74 -2.55 -10.64
CA ARG A 61 4.63 -3.48 -10.38
C ARG A 61 3.37 -2.66 -10.23
N MET A 62 2.50 -2.72 -11.23
CA MET A 62 1.22 -2.01 -11.23
C MET A 62 0.13 -2.95 -10.72
N PHE A 63 -0.52 -2.59 -9.63
CA PHE A 63 -1.77 -3.20 -9.19
C PHE A 63 -2.90 -2.28 -9.63
N VAL A 64 -3.89 -2.81 -10.31
CA VAL A 64 -5.08 -2.06 -10.70
C VAL A 64 -6.28 -2.74 -10.09
N VAL A 65 -7.14 -1.95 -9.44
CA VAL A 65 -8.39 -2.44 -8.87
C VAL A 65 -9.54 -1.78 -9.58
N PHE A 66 -10.48 -2.60 -10.03
CA PHE A 66 -11.63 -2.18 -10.81
C PHE A 66 -12.89 -2.72 -10.14
N GLU A 67 -14.00 -1.99 -10.26
CA GLU A 67 -15.30 -2.59 -10.02
C GLU A 67 -15.53 -3.69 -11.08
N PRO A 68 -16.15 -4.83 -10.71
CA PRO A 68 -16.54 -5.83 -11.69
C PRO A 68 -17.41 -5.18 -12.77
N ALA A 69 -17.14 -5.47 -14.04
CA ALA A 69 -18.02 -5.02 -15.12
C ALA A 69 -19.44 -5.54 -14.84
N SER A 70 -20.43 -4.65 -14.83
CA SER A 70 -21.83 -5.08 -14.86
C SER A 70 -22.03 -5.95 -16.10
N LYS A 71 -22.65 -7.11 -15.91
CA LYS A 71 -23.18 -7.88 -17.04
C LYS A 71 -24.28 -7.09 -17.75
#